data_AF-A0A0S8DXY8-F1
#
_entry.id   AF-A0A0S8DXY8-F1
#
_cell.length_a   1.000
_cell.length_b   1.000
_cell.length_c   1.000
_cell.angle_alpha   90.00
_cell.angle_beta   90.00
_cell.angle_gamma   90.00
#
_symmetry.space_group_name_H-M   'P 1'
#
loop_
_entity.id
_entity.type
_entity.pdbx_description
1 polymer ?
#
loop_
_entity_poly.entity_id
_entity_poly.type
_entity_poly.pdbx_seq_one_letter_code
_entity_poly.pdbx_strand_id
1 'polypeptide(L)'
;LARILGVNVGDKVTVVTPSTNVTPAGVTPRMKRFKVTGIFYVGMSEYDTAVAFIHMHDAQVLYRLGESVTGVRAKIDDLFEAPFVAAEIKAQAMGQYWVRDWTSSHANWFRAVQIEKRMIFLLLLLIIIVAAVNMVSMLVMVVTDKRSDIAILRTLGATPLSITKVFIVQGAVIGTVGTLLGVVGGVSLALNLDAVVSWIEQAFNFRVLPSGVYYITELPSDLHWNDVWLISAVSFTIGLVATLYPAWRAAKTDPAQALRYE
;
A
#
# COMPACT_ATOMS: atom_id res chain seq x y z
N LEU A 1 -30.73 -4.37 0.41
CA LEU A 1 -31.89 -3.86 1.15
C LEU A 1 -33.18 -4.25 0.44
N ALA A 2 -33.39 -3.86 -0.83
CA ALA A 2 -34.59 -4.21 -1.60
C ALA A 2 -34.91 -5.72 -1.58
N ARG A 3 -33.88 -6.58 -1.79
CA ARG A 3 -34.01 -8.04 -1.71
C ARG A 3 -34.44 -8.55 -0.32
N ILE A 4 -33.94 -7.93 0.75
CA ILE A 4 -34.27 -8.29 2.14
C ILE A 4 -35.73 -7.92 2.43
N LEU A 5 -36.17 -6.76 1.92
CA LEU A 5 -37.54 -6.28 2.08
C LEU A 5 -38.53 -6.92 1.09
N GLY A 6 -38.05 -7.67 0.10
CA GLY A 6 -38.89 -8.29 -0.93
C GLY A 6 -39.58 -7.28 -1.85
N VAL A 7 -38.97 -6.12 -2.11
CA VAL A 7 -39.59 -5.03 -2.90
C VAL A 7 -38.86 -4.78 -4.22
N ASN A 8 -39.63 -4.38 -5.22
CA ASN A 8 -39.20 -3.99 -6.56
C ASN A 8 -39.52 -2.52 -6.87
N VAL A 9 -38.99 -2.02 -7.98
CA VAL A 9 -39.35 -0.69 -8.50
C VAL A 9 -40.86 -0.64 -8.76
N GLY A 10 -41.53 0.36 -8.20
CA GLY A 10 -42.98 0.52 -8.24
C GLY A 10 -43.69 0.20 -6.93
N ASP A 11 -43.07 -0.63 -6.07
CA ASP A 11 -43.66 -1.04 -4.80
C ASP A 11 -43.64 0.08 -3.76
N LYS A 12 -44.43 -0.11 -2.70
CA LYS A 12 -44.54 0.85 -1.60
C LYS A 12 -43.82 0.33 -0.35
N VAL A 13 -42.92 1.12 0.19
CA VAL A 13 -42.20 0.84 1.44
C VAL A 13 -42.65 1.84 2.51
N THR A 14 -42.94 1.36 3.71
CA THR A 14 -43.27 2.24 4.84
C THR A 14 -42.03 2.40 5.71
N VAL A 15 -41.53 3.64 5.82
CA VAL A 15 -40.42 3.99 6.69
C VAL A 15 -40.98 4.37 8.05
N VAL A 16 -40.48 3.72 9.10
CA VAL A 16 -40.82 3.98 10.49
C VAL A 16 -39.63 4.65 11.16
N THR A 17 -39.81 5.83 11.74
CA THR A 17 -38.76 6.51 12.50
C THR A 17 -38.96 6.32 14.00
N PRO A 18 -37.87 6.28 14.79
CA PRO A 18 -37.95 6.14 16.24
C PRO A 18 -38.49 7.39 16.95
N SER A 19 -38.75 8.47 16.22
CA SER A 19 -39.34 9.69 16.75
C SER A 19 -40.83 9.49 17.02
N THR A 20 -41.25 9.84 18.23
CA THR A 20 -42.61 9.60 18.70
C THR A 20 -43.52 10.80 18.52
N ASN A 21 -44.80 10.54 18.28
CA ASN A 21 -45.87 11.51 18.43
C ASN A 21 -46.67 11.16 19.67
N VAL A 22 -46.81 12.12 20.58
CA VAL A 22 -47.70 11.99 21.74
C VAL A 22 -49.10 12.35 21.27
N THR A 23 -50.01 11.39 21.31
CA THR A 23 -51.44 11.59 21.07
C THR A 23 -52.22 11.26 22.34
N PRO A 24 -53.46 11.76 22.51
CA PRO A 24 -54.31 11.39 23.65
C PRO A 24 -54.57 9.87 23.76
N ALA A 25 -54.38 9.13 22.65
CA ALA A 25 -54.52 7.68 22.56
C ALA A 25 -53.19 6.91 22.76
N GLY A 26 -52.07 7.61 23.04
CA GLY A 26 -50.75 7.00 23.29
C GLY A 26 -49.63 7.52 22.39
N VAL A 27 -48.46 6.87 22.52
CA VAL A 27 -47.23 7.21 21.79
C VAL A 27 -47.17 6.37 20.51
N THR A 28 -47.31 7.01 19.35
CA THR A 28 -47.20 6.32 18.04
C THR A 28 -45.91 6.70 17.34
N PRO A 29 -45.17 5.72 16.75
CA PRO A 29 -43.99 6.03 15.96
C PRO A 29 -44.39 6.72 14.67
N ARG A 30 -43.54 7.62 14.17
CA ARG A 30 -43.81 8.32 12.91
C ARG A 30 -43.56 7.37 11.74
N MET A 31 -44.53 7.29 10.83
CA MET A 31 -44.43 6.47 9.64
C MET A 31 -44.77 7.28 8.40
N LYS A 32 -44.05 7.07 7.30
CA LYS A 32 -44.40 7.62 5.98
C LYS A 32 -44.18 6.56 4.91
N ARG A 33 -45.11 6.50 3.96
CA ARG A 33 -45.07 5.55 2.85
C ARG A 33 -44.41 6.19 1.64
N PHE A 34 -43.44 5.49 1.07
CA PHE A 34 -42.67 5.89 -0.11
C PHE A 34 -42.90 4.88 -1.23
N LYS A 35 -42.77 5.34 -2.48
CA LYS A 35 -42.73 4.47 -3.65
C LYS A 35 -41.28 4.26 -4.06
N VAL A 36 -40.89 3.01 -4.30
CA VAL A 36 -39.56 2.67 -4.79
C VAL A 36 -39.44 3.12 -6.25
N THR A 37 -38.55 4.07 -6.54
CA THR A 37 -38.31 4.60 -7.89
C THR A 37 -37.06 4.01 -8.54
N GLY A 38 -36.11 3.51 -7.75
CA GLY A 38 -34.88 2.89 -8.23
C GLY A 38 -34.23 2.01 -7.16
N ILE A 39 -33.41 1.07 -7.62
CA ILE A 39 -32.60 0.18 -6.80
C ILE A 39 -31.16 0.34 -7.28
N PHE A 40 -30.21 0.47 -6.35
CA PHE A 40 -28.79 0.61 -6.64
C PHE A 40 -27.99 -0.53 -5.99
N TYR A 41 -26.78 -0.75 -6.51
CA TYR A 41 -25.81 -1.71 -5.98
C TYR A 41 -24.43 -1.07 -6.03
N VAL A 42 -23.76 -1.00 -4.88
CA VAL A 42 -22.43 -0.38 -4.73
C VAL A 42 -21.34 -1.44 -4.49
N GLY A 43 -21.71 -2.68 -4.16
CA GLY A 43 -20.76 -3.77 -3.92
C GLY A 43 -20.20 -3.82 -2.50
N MET A 44 -20.70 -2.97 -1.59
CA MET A 44 -20.38 -3.01 -0.17
C MET A 44 -21.62 -3.40 0.63
N SER A 45 -21.54 -4.54 1.32
CA SER A 45 -22.67 -5.12 2.06
C SER A 45 -23.29 -4.15 3.05
N GLU A 46 -22.48 -3.37 3.77
CA GLU A 46 -22.96 -2.39 4.76
C GLU A 46 -23.85 -1.33 4.11
N TYR A 47 -23.49 -0.86 2.91
CA TYR A 47 -24.28 0.14 2.17
C TYR A 47 -25.48 -0.50 1.48
N ASP A 48 -25.25 -1.62 0.79
CA ASP A 48 -26.27 -2.30 0.01
C ASP A 48 -27.40 -2.85 0.90
N THR A 49 -27.13 -3.15 2.18
CA THR A 49 -28.13 -3.67 3.12
C THR A 49 -28.79 -2.61 4.00
N ALA A 50 -28.17 -1.46 4.25
CA ALA A 50 -28.65 -0.50 5.25
C ALA A 50 -29.02 0.90 4.72
N VAL A 51 -28.73 1.23 3.46
CA VAL A 51 -28.92 2.60 2.95
C VAL A 51 -30.09 2.69 1.97
N ALA A 52 -30.89 3.75 2.12
CA ALA A 52 -31.91 4.17 1.17
C ALA A 52 -31.85 5.70 1.01
N PHE A 53 -32.15 6.20 -0.20
CA PHE A 53 -32.21 7.62 -0.49
C PHE A 53 -33.65 8.05 -0.71
N ILE A 54 -34.00 9.22 -0.16
CA ILE A 54 -35.28 9.89 -0.35
C ILE A 54 -35.02 11.36 -0.68
N HIS A 55 -36.01 12.05 -1.24
CA HIS A 55 -35.89 13.49 -1.47
C HIS A 55 -35.72 14.25 -0.14
N MET A 56 -34.89 15.30 -0.14
CA MET A 56 -34.60 16.10 1.05
C MET A 56 -35.87 16.67 1.70
N HIS A 57 -36.79 17.20 0.88
CA HIS A 57 -38.05 17.74 1.37
C HIS A 57 -38.90 16.67 2.08
N ASP A 58 -38.93 15.45 1.55
CA ASP A 58 -39.65 14.36 2.19
C ASP A 58 -39.03 13.94 3.53
N ALA A 59 -37.70 13.98 3.62
CA ALA A 59 -36.97 13.73 4.87
C ALA A 59 -37.27 14.83 5.90
N GLN A 60 -37.26 16.11 5.50
CA GLN A 60 -37.62 17.24 6.36
C GLN A 60 -39.03 17.10 6.93
N VAL A 61 -40.00 16.68 6.13
CA VAL A 61 -41.38 16.41 6.59
C VAL A 61 -41.42 15.21 7.55
N LEU A 62 -40.75 14.11 7.21
CA LEU A 62 -40.73 12.89 8.03
C LEU A 62 -40.11 13.12 9.43
N TYR A 63 -39.00 13.87 9.48
CA TYR A 63 -38.29 14.18 10.72
C TYR A 63 -38.78 15.47 11.41
N ARG A 64 -39.70 16.23 10.79
CA ARG A 64 -40.20 17.55 11.25
C ARG A 64 -39.09 18.57 11.47
N LEU A 65 -38.20 18.69 10.49
CA LEU A 65 -37.08 19.64 10.55
C LEU A 65 -37.45 21.05 10.07
N GLY A 66 -38.64 21.23 9.46
CA GLY A 66 -38.97 22.48 8.77
C GLY A 66 -38.01 22.70 7.60
N GLU A 67 -37.38 23.86 7.53
CA GLU A 67 -36.32 24.15 6.55
C GLU A 67 -34.92 23.69 7.00
N SER A 68 -34.78 23.22 8.24
CA SER A 68 -33.49 22.76 8.77
C SER A 68 -33.03 21.43 8.17
N VAL A 69 -31.74 21.15 8.29
CA VAL A 69 -31.11 19.87 7.89
C VAL A 69 -30.28 19.30 9.03
N THR A 70 -30.06 18.00 9.03
CA THR A 70 -29.23 17.31 10.04
C THR A 70 -27.73 17.48 9.80
N GLY A 71 -27.32 17.84 8.57
CA GLY A 71 -25.93 18.08 8.23
C GLY A 71 -25.77 18.49 6.77
N VAL A 72 -24.59 19.02 6.45
CA VAL A 72 -24.20 19.42 5.09
C VAL A 72 -23.01 18.55 4.68
N ARG A 73 -23.06 18.03 3.45
CA ARG A 73 -21.94 17.30 2.85
C ARG A 73 -21.29 18.19 1.80
N ALA A 74 -20.05 18.59 2.04
CA ALA A 74 -19.21 19.21 1.02
C ALA A 74 -18.56 18.11 0.17
N LYS A 75 -18.57 18.29 -1.15
CA LYS A 75 -17.79 17.49 -2.08
C LYS A 75 -16.57 18.31 -2.48
N ILE A 76 -15.41 17.69 -2.39
CA ILE A 76 -14.12 18.25 -2.83
C ILE A 76 -13.62 17.46 -4.03
N ASP A 77 -12.82 18.10 -4.87
CA ASP A 77 -12.28 17.48 -6.08
C ASP A 77 -11.14 16.51 -5.75
N ASP A 78 -10.20 16.94 -4.90
CA ASP A 78 -9.14 16.08 -4.38
C ASP A 78 -9.53 15.48 -3.02
N LEU A 79 -9.70 14.15 -2.98
CA LEU A 79 -10.02 13.41 -1.77
C LEU A 79 -8.92 13.55 -0.70
N PHE A 80 -7.65 13.70 -1.09
CA PHE A 80 -6.52 13.78 -0.16
C PHE A 80 -6.45 15.12 0.58
N GLU A 81 -7.10 16.16 0.08
CA GLU A 81 -7.21 17.45 0.76
C GLU A 81 -8.27 17.45 1.88
N ALA A 82 -9.13 16.42 1.96
CA ALA A 82 -10.24 16.38 2.92
C ALA A 82 -9.82 16.65 4.37
N PRO A 83 -8.71 16.09 4.89
CA PRO A 83 -8.28 16.35 6.27
C PRO A 83 -7.90 17.82 6.49
N PHE A 84 -7.28 18.46 5.49
CA PHE A 84 -6.88 19.86 5.56
C PHE A 84 -8.10 20.79 5.50
N VAL A 85 -8.97 20.59 4.50
CA VAL A 85 -10.22 21.35 4.35
C VAL A 85 -11.12 21.18 5.56
N ALA A 86 -11.25 19.97 6.10
CA ALA A 86 -12.02 19.72 7.31
C ALA A 86 -11.42 20.43 8.54
N ALA A 87 -10.10 20.48 8.67
CA ALA A 87 -9.43 21.22 9.75
C ALA A 87 -9.68 22.73 9.63
N GLU A 88 -9.63 23.28 8.41
CA GLU A 88 -9.92 24.68 8.14
C GLU A 88 -11.38 25.04 8.47
N ILE A 89 -12.35 24.26 7.97
CA ILE A 89 -13.78 24.45 8.28
C ILE A 89 -14.00 24.36 9.79
N LYS A 90 -13.36 23.40 10.47
CA LYS A 90 -13.47 23.24 11.92
C LYS A 90 -12.92 24.45 12.68
N ALA A 91 -11.83 25.05 12.21
CA ALA A 91 -11.26 26.26 12.80
C ALA A 91 -12.19 27.46 12.62
N GLN A 92 -12.78 27.63 11.44
CA GLN A 92 -13.72 28.73 11.15
C GLN A 92 -15.08 28.55 11.84
N ALA A 93 -15.54 27.32 12.01
CA ALA A 93 -16.83 26.98 12.63
C ALA A 93 -16.88 27.23 14.15
N MET A 94 -15.76 27.59 14.79
CA MET A 94 -15.68 27.92 16.22
C MET A 94 -16.38 26.91 17.16
N GLY A 95 -16.34 25.62 16.81
CA GLY A 95 -16.95 24.54 17.61
C GLY A 95 -18.47 24.42 17.53
N GLN A 96 -19.16 25.22 16.72
CA GLN A 96 -20.63 25.12 16.56
C GLN A 96 -21.06 23.88 15.76
N TYR A 97 -20.17 23.37 14.92
CA TYR A 97 -20.45 22.24 14.05
C TYR A 97 -19.48 21.08 14.30
N TRP A 98 -20.00 19.87 14.17
CA TRP A 98 -19.16 18.68 14.14
C TRP A 98 -18.72 18.37 12.72
N VAL A 99 -17.47 18.70 12.42
CA VAL A 99 -16.87 18.44 11.12
C VAL A 99 -16.21 17.06 11.13
N ARG A 100 -16.58 16.23 10.17
CA ARG A 100 -16.00 14.90 9.92
C ARG A 100 -15.65 14.78 8.45
N ASP A 101 -14.52 14.16 8.18
CA ASP A 101 -14.05 13.82 6.85
C ASP A 101 -14.05 12.30 6.66
N TRP A 102 -13.72 11.84 5.45
CA TRP A 102 -13.73 10.42 5.14
C TRP A 102 -12.63 9.63 5.89
N THR A 103 -11.49 10.26 6.22
CA THR A 103 -10.37 9.60 6.93
C THR A 103 -10.69 9.34 8.40
N SER A 104 -11.44 10.24 9.05
CA SER A 104 -11.89 10.07 10.43
C SER A 104 -13.04 9.08 10.56
N SER A 105 -13.86 8.95 9.51
CA SER A 105 -15.02 8.05 9.49
C SER A 105 -14.63 6.56 9.47
N HIS A 106 -13.43 6.21 8.95
CA HIS A 106 -12.90 4.85 8.89
C HIS A 106 -11.45 4.75 9.39
N ALA A 107 -11.10 5.54 10.41
CA ALA A 107 -9.72 5.68 10.90
C ALA A 107 -9.05 4.35 11.30
N ASN A 108 -9.81 3.35 11.76
CA ASN A 108 -9.26 2.04 12.11
C ASN A 108 -8.81 1.26 10.86
N TRP A 109 -9.62 1.27 9.81
CA TRP A 109 -9.30 0.59 8.55
C TRP A 109 -8.09 1.25 7.88
N PHE A 110 -8.07 2.59 7.81
CA PHE A 110 -6.94 3.30 7.22
C PHE A 110 -5.64 3.13 8.02
N ARG A 111 -5.72 3.13 9.36
CA ARG A 111 -4.57 2.80 10.22
C ARG A 111 -4.07 1.38 9.98
N ALA A 112 -4.97 0.41 9.82
CA ALA A 112 -4.59 -0.96 9.51
C ALA A 112 -3.84 -1.04 8.17
N VAL A 113 -4.35 -0.39 7.11
CA VAL A 113 -3.68 -0.33 5.79
C VAL A 113 -2.31 0.34 5.87
N GLN A 114 -2.17 1.42 6.64
CA GLN A 114 -0.86 2.07 6.84
C GLN A 114 0.14 1.17 7.57
N ILE A 115 -0.30 0.45 8.61
CA ILE A 115 0.54 -0.50 9.34
C ILE A 115 0.98 -1.62 8.41
N GLU A 116 0.08 -2.14 7.59
CA GLU A 116 0.38 -3.18 6.61
C GLU A 116 1.44 -2.73 5.59
N LYS A 117 1.29 -1.52 5.01
CA LYS A 117 2.32 -0.95 4.13
C LYS A 117 3.69 -0.85 4.81
N ARG A 118 3.74 -0.46 6.09
CA ARG A 118 5.00 -0.41 6.85
C ARG A 118 5.59 -1.80 7.08
N MET A 119 4.76 -2.80 7.36
CA MET A 119 5.24 -4.19 7.50
C MET A 119 5.84 -4.73 6.21
N ILE A 120 5.19 -4.49 5.06
CA ILE A 120 5.73 -4.88 3.74
C ILE A 120 7.07 -4.21 3.48
N PHE A 121 7.21 -2.92 3.76
CA PHE A 121 8.49 -2.22 3.63
C PHE A 121 9.59 -2.85 4.49
N LEU A 122 9.30 -3.19 5.76
CA LEU A 122 10.25 -3.86 6.65
C LEU A 122 10.65 -5.25 6.14
N LEU A 123 9.70 -6.01 5.61
CA LEU A 123 9.97 -7.33 5.02
C LEU A 123 10.89 -7.22 3.79
N LEU A 124 10.60 -6.29 2.88
CA LEU A 124 11.45 -6.03 1.71
C LEU A 124 12.87 -5.63 2.13
N LEU A 125 12.99 -4.76 3.13
CA LEU A 125 14.28 -4.36 3.69
C LEU A 125 15.05 -5.56 4.26
N LEU A 126 14.38 -6.47 4.98
CA LEU A 126 15.02 -7.68 5.50
C LEU A 126 15.54 -8.59 4.38
N ILE A 127 14.77 -8.77 3.31
CA ILE A 127 15.20 -9.55 2.14
C ILE A 127 16.45 -8.92 1.50
N ILE A 128 16.48 -7.59 1.37
CA ILE A 128 17.64 -6.85 0.84
C ILE A 128 18.86 -7.05 1.75
N ILE A 129 18.70 -7.02 3.07
CA ILE A 129 19.80 -7.27 4.02
C ILE A 129 20.36 -8.68 3.84
N VAL A 130 19.51 -9.69 3.73
CA VAL A 130 19.94 -11.08 3.49
C VAL A 130 20.71 -11.19 2.17
N ALA A 131 20.22 -10.55 1.11
CA ALA A 131 20.92 -10.49 -0.18
C ALA A 131 22.29 -9.78 -0.06
N ALA A 132 22.36 -8.68 0.70
CA ALA A 132 23.60 -7.96 0.95
C ALA A 132 24.63 -8.82 1.69
N VAL A 133 24.21 -9.59 2.70
CA VAL A 133 25.10 -10.55 3.41
C VAL A 133 25.64 -11.62 2.45
N ASN A 134 24.82 -12.11 1.52
CA ASN A 134 25.28 -13.03 0.49
C ASN A 134 26.32 -12.37 -0.44
N MET A 135 26.09 -11.11 -0.82
CA MET A 135 27.06 -10.34 -1.61
C MET A 135 28.40 -10.15 -0.86
N VAL A 136 28.36 -9.85 0.44
CA VAL A 136 29.58 -9.80 1.28
C VAL A 136 30.32 -11.13 1.25
N SER A 137 29.61 -12.24 1.48
CA SER A 137 30.19 -13.57 1.49
C SER A 137 30.87 -13.91 0.17
N MET A 138 30.23 -13.60 -0.95
CA MET A 138 30.81 -13.76 -2.30
C MET A 138 32.07 -12.91 -2.48
N LEU A 139 32.03 -11.62 -2.12
CA LEU A 139 33.18 -10.74 -2.30
C LEU A 139 34.37 -11.15 -1.42
N VAL A 140 34.12 -11.61 -0.19
CA VAL A 140 35.16 -12.18 0.67
C VAL A 140 35.79 -13.41 0.02
N MET A 141 34.97 -14.29 -0.56
CA MET A 141 35.46 -15.48 -1.28
C MET A 141 36.32 -15.10 -2.49
N VAL A 142 35.87 -14.14 -3.31
CA VAL A 142 36.66 -13.65 -4.46
C VAL A 142 37.99 -13.04 -4.00
N VAL A 143 37.98 -12.27 -2.91
CA VAL A 143 39.21 -11.71 -2.33
C VAL A 143 40.15 -12.81 -1.86
N THR A 144 39.64 -13.86 -1.22
CA THR A 144 40.45 -14.97 -0.75
C THR A 144 41.07 -15.77 -1.90
N ASP A 145 40.30 -16.02 -2.96
CA ASP A 145 40.76 -16.75 -4.14
C ASP A 145 41.80 -15.94 -4.93
N LYS A 146 41.73 -14.60 -4.84
CA LYS A 146 42.64 -13.67 -5.52
C LYS A 146 43.80 -13.17 -4.65
N ARG A 147 44.10 -13.82 -3.53
CA ARG A 147 45.18 -13.40 -2.62
C ARG A 147 46.57 -13.40 -3.29
N SER A 148 46.90 -14.40 -4.10
CA SER A 148 48.19 -14.48 -4.81
C SER A 148 48.32 -13.32 -5.81
N ASP A 149 47.28 -13.09 -6.63
CA ASP A 149 47.21 -11.96 -7.58
C ASP A 149 47.37 -10.60 -6.86
N ILE A 150 46.72 -10.41 -5.71
CA ILE A 150 46.84 -9.19 -4.89
C ILE A 150 48.28 -9.03 -4.38
N ALA A 151 48.93 -10.11 -3.93
CA ALA A 151 50.30 -10.07 -3.44
C ALA A 151 51.29 -9.66 -4.54
N ILE A 152 51.13 -10.21 -5.74
CA ILE A 152 51.93 -9.83 -6.93
C ILE A 152 51.74 -8.34 -7.25
N LEU A 153 50.50 -7.84 -7.28
CA LEU A 153 50.26 -6.42 -7.52
C LEU A 153 50.91 -5.54 -6.43
N ARG A 154 50.86 -5.98 -5.17
CA ARG A 154 51.48 -5.25 -4.05
C ARG A 154 53.01 -5.27 -4.11
N THR A 155 53.64 -6.34 -4.58
CA THR A 155 55.10 -6.37 -4.78
C THR A 155 55.54 -5.53 -5.98
N LEU A 156 54.68 -5.38 -6.98
CA LEU A 156 54.87 -4.44 -8.10
C LEU A 156 54.61 -2.96 -7.72
N GLY A 157 54.25 -2.67 -6.46
CA GLY A 157 54.08 -1.31 -5.95
C GLY A 157 52.64 -0.81 -5.84
N ALA A 158 51.63 -1.67 -6.03
CA ALA A 158 50.24 -1.27 -5.83
C ALA A 158 49.97 -0.92 -4.36
N THR A 159 49.39 0.26 -4.13
CA THR A 159 49.02 0.71 -2.79
C THR A 159 47.78 -0.03 -2.28
N PRO A 160 47.63 -0.21 -0.95
CA PRO A 160 46.44 -0.82 -0.36
C PRO A 160 45.13 -0.13 -0.81
N LEU A 161 45.16 1.20 -0.98
CA LEU A 161 44.03 1.98 -1.46
C LEU A 161 43.64 1.64 -2.91
N SER A 162 44.63 1.34 -3.76
CA SER A 162 44.37 0.91 -5.14
C SER A 162 43.62 -0.43 -5.15
N ILE A 163 44.06 -1.39 -4.32
CA ILE A 163 43.39 -2.69 -4.17
C ILE A 163 41.96 -2.51 -3.66
N THR A 164 41.75 -1.69 -2.62
CA THR A 164 40.39 -1.38 -2.12
C THR A 164 39.50 -0.78 -3.21
N LYS A 165 40.02 0.16 -4.02
CA LYS A 165 39.25 0.75 -5.13
C LYS A 165 38.80 -0.28 -6.16
N VAL A 166 39.65 -1.24 -6.53
CA VAL A 166 39.30 -2.31 -7.48
C VAL A 166 38.08 -3.09 -6.98
N PHE A 167 38.09 -3.51 -5.72
CA PHE A 167 36.98 -4.27 -5.15
C PHE A 167 35.72 -3.44 -4.90
N ILE A 168 35.84 -2.14 -4.58
CA ILE A 168 34.69 -1.23 -4.51
C ILE A 168 34.06 -1.06 -5.90
N VAL A 169 34.86 -0.85 -6.95
CA VAL A 169 34.35 -0.73 -8.33
C VAL A 169 33.70 -2.02 -8.79
N GLN A 170 34.31 -3.18 -8.52
CA GLN A 170 33.71 -4.47 -8.82
C GLN A 170 32.36 -4.64 -8.10
N GLY A 171 32.30 -4.31 -6.82
CA GLY A 171 31.07 -4.29 -6.02
C GLY A 171 29.99 -3.36 -6.59
N ALA A 172 30.38 -2.15 -6.97
CA ALA A 172 29.48 -1.16 -7.55
C ALA A 172 28.95 -1.60 -8.93
N VAL A 173 29.77 -2.25 -9.76
CA VAL A 173 29.34 -2.82 -11.05
C VAL A 173 28.32 -3.93 -10.82
N ILE A 174 28.62 -4.89 -9.94
CA ILE A 174 27.69 -5.98 -9.60
C ILE A 174 26.38 -5.42 -9.04
N GLY A 175 26.46 -4.46 -8.12
CA GLY A 175 25.31 -3.79 -7.54
C GLY A 175 24.48 -3.06 -8.59
N THR A 176 25.11 -2.28 -9.47
CA THR A 176 24.41 -1.53 -10.53
C THR A 176 23.71 -2.47 -11.51
N VAL A 177 24.40 -3.49 -12.01
CA VAL A 177 23.82 -4.46 -12.96
C VAL A 177 22.71 -5.25 -12.29
N GLY A 178 22.90 -5.71 -11.05
CA GLY A 178 21.89 -6.42 -10.28
C GLY A 178 20.65 -5.56 -10.03
N THR A 179 20.82 -4.29 -9.61
CA THR A 179 19.71 -3.36 -9.42
C THR A 179 18.98 -3.07 -10.73
N LEU A 180 19.70 -2.83 -11.84
CA LEU A 180 19.08 -2.60 -13.14
C LEU A 180 18.24 -3.80 -13.61
N LEU A 181 18.81 -5.01 -13.54
CA LEU A 181 18.09 -6.22 -13.91
C LEU A 181 16.89 -6.47 -12.98
N GLY A 182 17.05 -6.21 -11.68
CA GLY A 182 15.98 -6.32 -10.69
C GLY A 182 14.84 -5.32 -10.95
N VAL A 183 15.17 -4.07 -11.29
CA VAL A 183 14.17 -3.03 -11.62
C VAL A 183 13.45 -3.38 -12.91
N VAL A 184 14.17 -3.73 -13.97
CA VAL A 184 13.55 -4.10 -15.25
C VAL A 184 12.67 -5.33 -15.10
N GLY A 185 13.16 -6.37 -14.42
CA GLY A 185 12.39 -7.58 -14.15
C GLY A 185 11.18 -7.31 -13.26
N GLY A 186 11.35 -6.56 -12.17
CA GLY A 186 10.29 -6.21 -11.23
C GLY A 186 9.20 -5.34 -11.85
N VAL A 187 9.57 -4.31 -12.61
CA VAL A 187 8.62 -3.45 -13.32
C VAL A 187 7.89 -4.24 -14.42
N SER A 188 8.61 -5.06 -15.19
CA SER A 188 7.99 -5.91 -16.21
C SER A 188 6.98 -6.89 -15.60
N LEU A 189 7.32 -7.53 -14.48
CA LEU A 189 6.41 -8.41 -13.74
C LEU A 189 5.21 -7.64 -13.18
N ALA A 190 5.42 -6.45 -12.61
CA ALA A 190 4.34 -5.63 -12.08
C ALA A 190 3.35 -5.21 -13.19
N LEU A 191 3.85 -4.78 -14.35
CA LEU A 191 2.99 -4.38 -15.47
C LEU A 191 2.23 -5.56 -16.12
N ASN A 192 2.71 -6.79 -15.93
CA ASN A 192 2.10 -8.00 -16.48
C ASN A 192 1.52 -8.91 -15.39
N LEU A 193 1.19 -8.34 -14.22
CA LEU A 193 0.79 -9.11 -13.04
C LEU A 193 -0.42 -10.02 -13.33
N ASP A 194 -1.44 -9.51 -14.03
CA ASP A 194 -2.64 -10.27 -14.37
C ASP A 194 -2.34 -11.49 -15.25
N ALA A 195 -1.43 -11.33 -16.22
CA ALA A 195 -1.00 -12.42 -17.10
C ALA A 195 -0.21 -13.48 -16.31
N VAL A 196 0.67 -13.06 -15.40
CA VAL A 196 1.46 -13.95 -14.55
C VAL A 196 0.55 -14.74 -13.60
N VAL A 197 -0.38 -14.06 -12.94
CA VAL A 197 -1.34 -14.70 -12.02
C VAL A 197 -2.21 -15.69 -12.78
N SER A 198 -2.77 -15.30 -13.92
CA SER A 198 -3.59 -16.19 -14.76
C SER A 198 -2.83 -17.44 -15.21
N TRP A 199 -1.54 -17.29 -15.56
CA TRP A 199 -0.69 -18.41 -15.94
C TRP A 199 -0.44 -19.37 -14.76
N ILE A 200 -0.20 -18.85 -13.54
CA ILE A 200 -0.03 -19.66 -12.33
C ILE A 200 -1.34 -20.41 -11.99
N GLU A 201 -2.49 -19.73 -12.05
CA GLU A 201 -3.79 -20.35 -11.79
C GLU A 201 -4.08 -21.52 -12.74
N GLN A 202 -3.77 -21.35 -14.03
CA GLN A 202 -3.90 -22.41 -15.03
C GLN A 202 -2.92 -23.56 -14.79
N ALA A 203 -1.67 -23.27 -14.42
CA ALA A 203 -0.63 -24.27 -14.23
C ALA A 203 -0.87 -25.15 -12.99
N PHE A 204 -1.36 -24.55 -11.89
CA PHE A 204 -1.53 -25.23 -10.61
C PHE A 204 -2.99 -25.56 -10.28
N ASN A 205 -3.92 -25.22 -11.17
CA ASN A 205 -5.34 -25.56 -11.10
C ASN A 205 -6.02 -25.12 -9.78
N PHE A 206 -5.59 -23.98 -9.24
CA PHE A 206 -6.21 -23.31 -8.09
C PHE A 206 -6.54 -21.87 -8.46
N ARG A 207 -7.55 -21.29 -7.82
CA ARG A 207 -7.89 -19.86 -7.98
C ARG A 207 -7.34 -19.08 -6.79
N VAL A 208 -6.48 -18.11 -7.06
CA VAL A 208 -5.89 -17.23 -6.06
C VAL A 208 -6.99 -16.37 -5.43
N LEU A 209 -7.94 -15.90 -6.25
CA LEU A 209 -9.08 -15.09 -5.83
C LEU A 209 -10.41 -15.75 -6.26
N PRO A 210 -11.01 -16.61 -5.43
CA PRO A 210 -12.33 -17.13 -5.72
C PRO A 210 -13.35 -15.98 -5.71
N SER A 211 -13.93 -15.70 -6.86
CA SER A 211 -14.89 -14.62 -7.15
C SER A 211 -16.18 -14.65 -6.31
N GLY A 212 -16.40 -15.69 -5.50
CA GLY A 212 -17.50 -15.78 -4.54
C GLY A 212 -17.20 -15.24 -3.15
N VAL A 213 -15.92 -14.97 -2.83
CA VAL A 213 -15.47 -14.54 -1.48
C VAL A 213 -14.77 -13.17 -1.53
N TYR A 214 -14.02 -12.89 -2.59
CA TYR A 214 -13.35 -11.61 -2.79
C TYR A 214 -14.07 -10.78 -3.86
N TYR A 215 -14.52 -9.59 -3.48
CA TYR A 215 -15.31 -8.65 -4.29
C TYR A 215 -14.47 -7.87 -5.32
N ILE A 216 -13.18 -8.19 -5.45
CA ILE A 216 -12.25 -7.54 -6.39
C ILE A 216 -11.94 -8.57 -7.48
N THR A 217 -12.42 -8.32 -8.69
CA THR A 217 -12.31 -9.26 -9.83
C THR A 217 -10.97 -9.18 -10.54
N GLU A 218 -10.19 -8.14 -10.26
CA GLU A 218 -8.87 -7.86 -10.85
C GLU A 218 -7.95 -7.34 -9.75
N LEU A 219 -6.66 -7.69 -9.78
CA LEU A 219 -5.66 -7.08 -8.90
C LEU A 219 -5.06 -5.90 -9.67
N PRO A 220 -5.62 -4.68 -9.56
CA PRO A 220 -5.08 -3.55 -10.29
C PRO A 220 -3.62 -3.34 -9.86
N SER A 221 -2.72 -3.56 -10.81
CA SER A 221 -1.30 -3.26 -10.62
C SER A 221 -1.10 -1.76 -10.75
N ASP A 222 -0.97 -1.08 -9.61
CA ASP A 222 -0.69 0.35 -9.55
C ASP A 222 0.79 0.57 -9.21
N LEU A 223 1.59 0.87 -10.23
CA LEU A 223 3.03 1.05 -10.11
C LEU A 223 3.37 2.49 -9.70
N HIS A 224 3.71 2.67 -8.43
CA HIS A 224 4.25 3.94 -7.95
C HIS A 224 5.75 4.05 -8.21
N TRP A 225 6.13 4.90 -9.17
CA TRP A 225 7.54 5.17 -9.50
C TRP A 225 8.37 5.65 -8.30
N ASN A 226 7.77 6.38 -7.37
CA ASN A 226 8.46 6.83 -6.17
C ASN A 226 8.95 5.64 -5.31
N ASP A 227 8.14 4.58 -5.20
CA ASP A 227 8.51 3.38 -4.45
C ASP A 227 9.63 2.62 -5.18
N VAL A 228 9.56 2.53 -6.51
CA VAL A 228 10.61 1.91 -7.35
C VAL A 228 11.94 2.63 -7.16
N TRP A 229 11.97 3.96 -7.25
CA TRP A 229 13.19 4.74 -7.07
C TRP A 229 13.75 4.62 -5.66
N LEU A 230 12.90 4.71 -4.63
CA LEU A 230 13.31 4.61 -3.23
C LEU A 230 13.92 3.23 -2.93
N ILE A 231 13.25 2.15 -3.32
CA ILE A 231 13.72 0.78 -3.08
C ILE A 231 15.02 0.52 -3.85
N SER A 232 15.12 1.00 -5.09
CA SER A 232 16.33 0.84 -5.91
C SER A 232 17.52 1.57 -5.28
N ALA A 233 17.32 2.82 -4.85
CA ALA A 233 18.36 3.63 -4.22
C ALA A 233 18.82 3.03 -2.88
N VAL A 234 17.89 2.56 -2.05
CA VAL A 234 18.20 1.90 -0.78
C VAL A 234 18.96 0.60 -1.02
N SER A 235 18.49 -0.24 -1.95
CA SER A 235 19.13 -1.51 -2.29
C SER A 235 20.55 -1.32 -2.82
N PHE A 236 20.74 -0.36 -3.73
CA PHE A 236 22.05 -0.02 -4.27
C PHE A 236 22.99 0.51 -3.17
N THR A 237 22.49 1.39 -2.29
CA THR A 237 23.27 1.95 -1.18
C THR A 237 23.70 0.86 -0.20
N ILE A 238 22.78 -0.03 0.19
CA ILE A 238 23.10 -1.15 1.09
C ILE A 238 24.13 -2.08 0.45
N GLY A 239 23.96 -2.42 -0.84
CA GLY A 239 24.91 -3.24 -1.58
C GLY A 239 26.30 -2.59 -1.65
N LEU A 240 26.36 -1.28 -1.91
CA LEU A 240 27.61 -0.55 -1.96
C LEU A 240 28.30 -0.48 -0.59
N VAL A 241 27.55 -0.21 0.48
CA VAL A 241 28.08 -0.22 1.87
C VAL A 241 28.60 -1.61 2.25
N ALA A 242 27.89 -2.66 1.86
CA ALA A 242 28.30 -4.04 2.09
C ALA A 242 29.65 -4.37 1.44
N THR A 243 29.98 -3.75 0.31
CA THR A 243 31.25 -3.99 -0.40
C THR A 243 32.48 -3.37 0.29
N LEU A 244 32.27 -2.41 1.18
CA LEU A 244 33.37 -1.70 1.85
C LEU A 244 34.18 -2.63 2.76
N TYR A 245 33.51 -3.51 3.50
CA TYR A 245 34.18 -4.40 4.44
C TYR A 245 35.12 -5.41 3.75
N PRO A 246 34.69 -6.17 2.72
CA PRO A 246 35.58 -7.05 1.96
C PRO A 246 36.73 -6.29 1.28
N ALA A 247 36.45 -5.13 0.68
CA ALA A 247 37.45 -4.33 -0.03
C ALA A 247 38.56 -3.81 0.90
N TRP A 248 38.20 -3.39 2.11
CA TRP A 248 39.18 -3.02 3.13
C TRP A 248 39.97 -4.22 3.63
N ARG A 249 39.32 -5.38 3.80
CA ARG A 249 39.99 -6.61 4.23
C ARG A 249 40.99 -7.13 3.19
N ALA A 250 40.67 -7.01 1.89
CA ALA A 250 41.56 -7.38 0.78
C ALA A 250 42.89 -6.60 0.83
N ALA A 251 42.80 -5.30 1.09
CA ALA A 251 43.96 -4.41 1.12
C ALA A 251 44.92 -4.65 2.30
N LYS A 252 44.44 -5.31 3.36
CA LYS A 252 45.25 -5.70 4.53
C LYS A 252 45.99 -7.03 4.36
N THR A 253 45.85 -7.70 3.23
CA THR A 253 46.57 -8.97 2.97
C THR A 253 48.08 -8.71 2.87
N ASP A 254 48.86 -9.43 3.67
CA ASP A 254 50.33 -9.34 3.69
C ASP A 254 50.93 -10.10 2.49
N PRO A 255 51.68 -9.44 1.59
CA PRO A 255 52.28 -10.08 0.42
C PRO A 255 53.21 -11.25 0.79
N ALA A 256 53.94 -11.14 1.90
CA ALA A 256 54.92 -12.15 2.31
C ALA A 256 54.26 -13.44 2.82
N GLN A 257 53.06 -13.34 3.39
CA GLN A 257 52.29 -14.52 3.83
C GLN A 257 51.56 -15.18 2.66
N ALA A 258 51.06 -14.39 1.70
CA ALA A 258 50.31 -14.91 0.56
C ALA A 258 51.16 -15.77 -0.39
N LEU A 259 52.44 -15.43 -0.57
CA LEU A 259 53.38 -16.16 -1.43
C LEU A 259 54.05 -17.37 -0.76
N ARG A 260 53.88 -17.55 0.56
CA ARG A 260 54.52 -18.64 1.34
C ARG A 260 53.70 -19.93 1.40
N TYR A 261 52.47 -19.90 0.89
CA TYR A 261 51.52 -21.03 0.91
C TYR A 261 51.20 -21.59 -0.48
N GLU A 262 52.00 -21.20 -1.48
CA GLU A 262 52.24 -21.98 -2.72
C GLU A 262 53.56 -22.75 -2.56
#